data_AF-N1Z611-F1
#
_entry.id   AF-N1Z611-F1
#
_cell.length_a   1.000
_cell.length_b   1.000
_cell.length_c   1.000
_cell.angle_alpha   90.00
_cell.angle_beta   90.00
_cell.angle_gamma   90.00
#
_symmetry.space_group_name_H-M   'P 1'
#
loop_
_entity.id
_entity.type
_entity.pdbx_description
1 polymer ?
#
loop_
_entity_poly.entity_id
_entity_poly.type
_entity_poly.pdbx_seq_one_letter_code
_entity_poly.pdbx_strand_id
1 'polypeptide(L)'
;MSDFEKLIKTITSIEEVIQQGAQNGLKQAGARVMGTAKEKLGTYQPSVGEYPAWQTLKPQTVKRKYTTKKGNLKKSGKEYFKKYGSFEPSGTADDSPLVNTGHLRAAITTDESQIAQGNIYIGVAKGKANKKGEKASAIATYGAAQEYGSAKRNIPPRPYLRPSVVENKEEIAEDIKNGIAENIANFGQGGF
;
A
#
# COMPACT_ATOMS: atom_id res chain seq x y z
N MET A 1 -44.56 8.25 20.79
CA MET A 1 -43.79 9.36 20.18
C MET A 1 -44.62 9.91 19.06
N SER A 2 -44.82 11.23 19.03
CA SER A 2 -45.52 11.87 17.92
C SER A 2 -44.68 11.78 16.64
N ASP A 3 -45.32 11.78 15.47
CA ASP A 3 -44.61 11.75 14.17
C ASP A 3 -43.65 12.94 14.01
N PHE A 4 -43.95 14.05 14.69
CA PHE A 4 -43.08 15.23 14.75
C PHE A 4 -41.80 15.01 15.56
N GLU A 5 -41.87 14.31 16.69
CA GLU A 5 -40.67 13.93 17.47
C GLU A 5 -39.76 13.00 16.68
N LYS A 6 -40.34 12.06 15.92
CA LYS A 6 -39.59 11.21 14.99
C LYS A 6 -38.91 12.04 13.90
N LEU A 7 -39.64 12.94 13.25
CA LEU A 7 -39.09 13.83 12.23
C LEU A 7 -37.90 14.65 12.76
N ILE A 8 -38.04 15.27 13.93
CA ILE A 8 -36.95 16.05 14.56
C ILE A 8 -35.74 15.15 14.80
N LYS A 9 -35.94 13.98 15.40
CA LYS A 9 -34.86 13.02 15.67
C LYS A 9 -34.16 12.59 14.39
N THR A 10 -34.92 12.37 13.32
CA THR A 10 -34.38 12.00 12.00
C THR A 10 -33.52 13.12 11.44
N ILE A 11 -33.99 14.37 11.47
CA ILE A 11 -33.24 15.51 10.95
C ILE A 11 -31.96 15.74 11.75
N THR A 12 -32.03 15.63 13.08
CA THR A 12 -30.87 15.85 13.95
C THR A 12 -29.82 14.73 13.84
N SER A 13 -30.17 13.54 13.36
CA SER A 13 -29.20 12.45 13.13
C SER A 13 -28.56 12.43 11.73
N ILE A 14 -28.98 13.30 10.79
CA ILE A 14 -28.43 13.32 9.42
C ILE A 14 -26.91 13.55 9.43
N GLU A 15 -26.42 14.45 10.28
CA GLU A 15 -24.98 14.71 10.38
C GLU A 15 -24.22 13.44 10.76
N GLU A 16 -24.71 12.70 11.75
CA GLU A 16 -24.09 11.44 12.17
C GLU A 16 -24.07 10.41 11.04
N VAL A 17 -25.16 10.29 10.27
CA VAL A 17 -25.26 9.40 9.11
C VAL A 17 -24.25 9.77 8.02
N ILE A 18 -24.09 11.06 7.73
CA ILE A 18 -23.10 11.55 6.76
C ILE A 18 -21.68 11.21 7.25
N GLN A 19 -21.38 11.44 8.54
CA GLN A 19 -20.08 11.14 9.12
C GLN A 19 -19.78 9.63 9.07
N GLN A 20 -20.73 8.77 9.43
CA GLN A 20 -20.59 7.32 9.32
C GLN A 20 -20.37 6.88 7.87
N GLY A 21 -21.06 7.52 6.92
CA GLY A 21 -20.85 7.28 5.49
C GLY A 21 -19.47 7.67 4.99
N ALA A 22 -18.98 8.85 5.38
CA ALA A 22 -17.63 9.28 5.07
C ALA A 22 -16.58 8.31 5.67
N GLN A 23 -16.79 7.85 6.91
CA GLN A 23 -15.92 6.85 7.55
C GLN A 23 -15.91 5.53 6.79
N ASN A 24 -17.08 5.01 6.38
CA ASN A 24 -17.15 3.78 5.59
C ASN A 24 -16.41 3.92 4.26
N GLY A 25 -16.61 5.03 3.56
CA GLY A 25 -15.91 5.32 2.32
C GLY A 25 -14.40 5.45 2.50
N LEU A 26 -13.93 6.08 3.58
CA LEU A 26 -12.50 6.13 3.93
C LEU A 26 -11.91 4.73 4.16
N LYS A 27 -12.64 3.80 4.77
CA LYS A 27 -12.18 2.39 4.92
C LYS A 27 -12.00 1.72 3.57
N GLN A 28 -12.96 1.89 2.66
CA GLN A 28 -12.88 1.33 1.31
C GLN A 28 -11.69 1.92 0.53
N ALA A 29 -11.55 3.25 0.56
CA ALA A 29 -10.42 3.96 -0.01
C ALA A 29 -9.08 3.45 0.53
N GLY A 30 -8.96 3.28 1.85
CA GLY A 30 -7.75 2.74 2.48
C GLY A 30 -7.45 1.30 2.04
N ALA A 31 -8.48 0.45 1.96
CA ALA A 31 -8.34 -0.93 1.49
C ALA A 31 -7.87 -0.99 0.03
N ARG A 32 -8.41 -0.11 -0.83
CA ARG A 32 -8.02 0.03 -2.24
C ARG A 32 -6.55 0.44 -2.37
N VAL A 33 -6.15 1.54 -1.73
CA VAL A 33 -4.76 2.01 -1.77
C VAL A 33 -3.81 0.95 -1.22
N MET A 34 -4.18 0.27 -0.12
CA MET A 34 -3.43 -0.86 0.40
C MET A 34 -3.27 -1.98 -0.64
N GLY A 35 -4.34 -2.33 -1.36
CA GLY A 35 -4.34 -3.32 -2.43
C GLY A 35 -3.37 -2.94 -3.55
N THR A 36 -3.51 -1.74 -4.11
CA THR A 36 -2.61 -1.22 -5.15
C THR A 36 -1.15 -1.23 -4.69
N ALA A 37 -0.87 -0.77 -3.46
CA ALA A 37 0.49 -0.78 -2.93
C ALA A 37 1.08 -2.20 -2.83
N LYS A 38 0.26 -3.22 -2.53
CA LYS A 38 0.68 -4.63 -2.49
C LYS A 38 0.97 -5.19 -3.88
N GLU A 39 0.21 -4.78 -4.88
CA GLU A 39 0.39 -5.18 -6.29
C GLU A 39 1.66 -4.57 -6.90
N LYS A 40 2.04 -3.37 -6.45
CA LYS A 40 3.29 -2.73 -6.89
C LYS A 40 4.56 -3.48 -6.50
N LEU A 41 4.49 -4.38 -5.52
CA LEU A 41 5.63 -5.20 -5.11
C LEU A 41 5.87 -6.33 -6.13
N GLY A 42 7.11 -6.45 -6.62
CA GLY A 42 7.52 -7.55 -7.48
C GLY A 42 7.82 -7.15 -8.92
N THR A 43 7.47 -5.95 -9.37
CA THR A 43 7.69 -5.46 -10.75
C THR A 43 8.24 -4.05 -10.75
N TYR A 44 8.93 -3.67 -11.83
CA TYR A 44 9.32 -2.28 -12.03
C TYR A 44 8.09 -1.41 -12.27
N GLN A 45 8.04 -0.26 -11.61
CA GLN A 45 6.91 0.66 -11.71
C GLN A 45 7.16 1.72 -12.79
N PRO A 46 6.14 2.08 -13.59
CA PRO A 46 6.19 3.25 -14.46
C PRO A 46 6.16 4.54 -13.63
N SER A 47 6.25 5.69 -14.31
CA SER A 47 6.04 6.99 -13.66
C SER A 47 4.57 7.20 -13.31
N VAL A 48 4.32 7.81 -12.15
CA VAL A 48 2.99 8.05 -11.60
C VAL A 48 2.96 9.44 -10.98
N GLY A 49 2.25 10.38 -11.61
CA GLY A 49 2.22 11.77 -11.15
C GLY A 49 3.63 12.35 -11.00
N GLU A 50 3.98 12.78 -9.79
CA GLU A 50 5.30 13.31 -9.45
C GLU A 50 6.38 12.23 -9.25
N TYR A 51 6.00 10.96 -9.19
CA TYR A 51 6.91 9.85 -8.91
C TYR A 51 7.52 9.32 -10.23
N PRO A 52 8.85 9.41 -10.42
CA PRO A 52 9.49 8.91 -11.63
C PRO A 52 9.46 7.38 -11.69
N ALA A 53 9.56 6.84 -12.91
CA ALA A 53 9.68 5.40 -13.12
C ALA A 53 10.87 4.80 -12.36
N TRP A 54 10.73 3.57 -11.89
CA TRP A 54 11.81 2.92 -11.17
C TRP A 54 12.99 2.62 -12.09
N GLN A 55 14.14 3.22 -11.77
CA GLN A 55 15.38 2.91 -12.46
C GLN A 55 15.70 1.40 -12.35
N THR A 56 16.14 0.82 -13.46
CA THR A 56 16.62 -0.55 -13.49
C THR A 56 17.80 -0.77 -12.55
N LEU A 57 17.94 -1.99 -12.03
CA LEU A 57 19.09 -2.33 -11.21
C LEU A 57 20.38 -2.29 -12.02
N LYS A 58 21.49 -1.89 -11.39
CA LYS A 58 22.81 -2.03 -12.01
C LYS A 58 23.10 -3.53 -12.30
N PRO A 59 23.78 -3.88 -13.41
CA PRO A 59 24.07 -5.28 -13.76
C PRO A 59 24.79 -6.05 -12.64
N GLN A 60 25.71 -5.38 -11.93
CA GLN A 60 26.39 -5.95 -10.76
C GLN A 60 25.43 -6.33 -9.63
N THR A 61 24.38 -5.53 -9.41
CA THR A 61 23.35 -5.81 -8.41
C THR A 61 22.49 -7.00 -8.82
N VAL A 62 22.13 -7.10 -10.09
CA VAL A 62 21.40 -8.25 -10.65
C VAL A 62 22.23 -9.52 -10.51
N LYS A 63 23.51 -9.49 -10.93
CA LYS A 63 24.44 -10.61 -10.74
C LYS A 63 24.53 -11.03 -9.27
N ARG A 64 24.68 -10.06 -8.35
CA ARG A 64 24.74 -10.31 -6.90
C ARG A 64 23.46 -10.94 -6.34
N LYS A 65 22.27 -10.60 -6.87
CA LYS A 65 20.98 -11.23 -6.50
C LYS A 65 21.02 -12.74 -6.78
N TYR A 66 21.63 -13.12 -7.89
CA TYR A 66 21.66 -14.49 -8.39
C TYR A 66 22.90 -15.30 -7.98
N THR A 67 23.88 -14.69 -7.32
CA THR A 67 25.04 -15.41 -6.76
C THR A 67 24.91 -15.64 -5.26
N THR A 68 25.57 -16.68 -4.78
CA THR A 68 25.72 -16.98 -3.34
C THR A 68 26.82 -16.11 -2.73
N LYS A 69 26.94 -16.08 -1.39
CA LYS A 69 28.05 -15.39 -0.70
C LYS A 69 29.44 -15.88 -1.14
N LYS A 70 29.55 -17.12 -1.60
CA LYS A 70 30.79 -17.73 -2.12
C LYS A 70 31.04 -17.43 -3.61
N GLY A 71 30.18 -16.63 -4.26
CA GLY A 71 30.29 -16.29 -5.68
C GLY A 71 29.64 -17.29 -6.64
N ASN A 72 29.23 -18.48 -6.18
CA ASN A 72 28.59 -19.49 -7.03
C ASN A 72 27.20 -19.06 -7.49
N LEU A 73 26.84 -19.38 -8.74
CA LEU A 73 25.54 -19.06 -9.32
C LEU A 73 24.42 -19.96 -8.74
N LYS A 74 23.33 -19.35 -8.28
CA LYS A 74 22.11 -20.05 -7.81
C LYS A 74 21.38 -20.69 -8.98
N LYS A 75 20.47 -21.64 -8.71
CA LYS A 75 19.57 -22.23 -9.72
C LYS A 75 18.80 -21.16 -10.50
N SER A 76 18.17 -20.23 -9.78
CA SER A 76 17.47 -19.08 -10.38
C SER A 76 18.38 -18.17 -11.21
N GLY A 77 19.68 -18.11 -10.88
CA GLY A 77 20.67 -17.39 -11.66
C GLY A 77 21.01 -18.06 -12.99
N LYS A 78 21.07 -19.39 -13.00
CA LYS A 78 21.23 -20.17 -14.23
C LYS A 78 20.02 -20.00 -15.15
N GLU A 79 18.82 -20.03 -14.56
CA GLU A 79 17.56 -19.80 -15.29
C GLU A 79 17.49 -18.38 -15.87
N TYR A 80 17.84 -17.36 -15.08
CA TYR A 80 17.92 -15.97 -15.56
C TYR A 80 18.92 -15.84 -16.72
N PHE A 81 20.13 -16.37 -16.55
CA PHE A 81 21.16 -16.30 -17.58
C PHE A 81 20.75 -17.07 -18.85
N LYS A 82 20.07 -18.21 -18.73
CA LYS A 82 19.52 -18.95 -19.86
C LYS A 82 18.47 -18.14 -20.63
N LYS A 83 17.64 -17.37 -19.92
CA LYS A 83 16.56 -16.56 -20.51
C LYS A 83 17.07 -15.29 -21.18
N TYR A 84 18.04 -14.60 -20.57
CA TYR A 84 18.47 -13.26 -20.98
C TYR A 84 19.89 -13.20 -21.55
N GLY A 85 20.66 -14.29 -21.51
CA GLY A 85 22.04 -14.38 -22.03
C GLY A 85 23.09 -13.60 -21.23
N SER A 86 22.69 -12.77 -20.27
CA SER A 86 23.57 -11.93 -19.47
C SER A 86 22.96 -11.62 -18.09
N PHE A 87 23.68 -10.85 -17.26
CA PHE A 87 23.16 -10.27 -16.02
C PHE A 87 22.81 -8.79 -16.16
N GLU A 88 22.61 -8.31 -17.39
CA GLU A 88 22.00 -6.99 -17.60
C GLU A 88 20.58 -6.99 -17.02
N PRO A 89 20.12 -5.86 -16.46
CA PRO A 89 18.77 -5.76 -15.93
C PRO A 89 17.75 -5.96 -17.05
N SER A 90 16.84 -6.91 -16.86
CA SER A 90 15.79 -7.19 -17.84
C SER A 90 14.64 -6.19 -17.78
N GLY A 91 14.53 -5.42 -16.70
CA GLY A 91 13.39 -4.53 -16.47
C GLY A 91 12.10 -5.28 -16.15
N THR A 92 12.19 -6.58 -15.85
CA THR A 92 11.02 -7.43 -15.57
C THR A 92 10.92 -7.78 -14.08
N ALA A 93 9.92 -8.58 -13.73
CA ALA A 93 9.75 -9.09 -12.37
C ALA A 93 10.95 -9.93 -11.89
N ASP A 94 11.65 -10.59 -12.82
CA ASP A 94 12.73 -11.52 -12.50
C ASP A 94 13.86 -10.79 -11.74
N ASP A 95 14.32 -9.64 -12.26
CA ASP A 95 15.35 -8.82 -11.64
C ASP A 95 14.79 -7.68 -10.76
N SER A 96 13.48 -7.64 -10.51
CA SER A 96 12.84 -6.55 -9.76
C SER A 96 13.53 -6.27 -8.42
N PRO A 97 13.67 -4.97 -8.06
CA PRO A 97 14.33 -4.55 -6.82
C PRO A 97 13.54 -4.89 -5.57
N LEU A 98 12.21 -4.85 -5.66
CA LEU A 98 11.34 -5.29 -4.59
C LEU A 98 10.97 -6.73 -4.87
N VAL A 99 11.65 -7.65 -4.20
CA VAL A 99 11.19 -9.04 -4.16
C VAL A 99 9.80 -9.05 -3.52
N ASN A 100 8.86 -9.70 -4.19
CA ASN A 100 7.56 -10.06 -3.67
C ASN A 100 7.73 -11.11 -2.54
N THR A 101 8.32 -10.68 -1.43
CA THR A 101 8.33 -11.46 -0.20
C THR A 101 6.97 -11.27 0.44
N GLY A 102 6.27 -12.38 0.71
CA GLY A 102 4.96 -12.34 1.37
C GLY A 102 4.97 -11.52 2.67
N HIS A 103 6.13 -11.36 3.32
CA HIS A 103 6.28 -10.59 4.55
C HIS A 103 6.07 -9.07 4.40
N LEU A 104 6.71 -8.40 3.42
CA LEU A 104 6.47 -6.97 3.23
C LEU A 104 5.03 -6.74 2.75
N ARG A 105 4.56 -7.55 1.81
CA ARG A 105 3.19 -7.50 1.32
C ARG A 105 2.17 -7.67 2.44
N ALA A 106 2.36 -8.65 3.33
CA ALA A 106 1.47 -8.89 4.46
C ALA A 106 1.54 -7.78 5.52
N ALA A 107 2.67 -7.07 5.61
CA ALA A 107 2.83 -5.98 6.56
C ALA A 107 2.22 -4.66 6.08
N ILE A 108 1.93 -4.50 4.78
CA ILE A 108 1.18 -3.33 4.29
C ILE A 108 -0.25 -3.42 4.81
N THR A 109 -0.67 -2.42 5.56
CA THR A 109 -1.93 -2.39 6.30
C THR A 109 -2.50 -0.98 6.40
N THR A 110 -3.73 -0.89 6.89
CA THR A 110 -4.41 0.35 7.25
C THR A 110 -4.48 0.49 8.76
N ASP A 111 -4.50 1.71 9.25
CA ASP A 111 -4.79 2.07 10.63
C ASP A 111 -5.96 3.05 10.65
N GLU A 112 -7.08 2.58 11.20
CA GLU A 112 -8.37 3.26 11.28
C GLU A 112 -8.55 3.98 12.64
N SER A 113 -7.52 4.02 13.49
CA SER A 113 -7.62 4.62 14.83
C SER A 113 -8.05 6.08 14.83
N GLN A 114 -7.84 6.79 13.72
CA GLN A 114 -8.22 8.18 13.55
C GLN A 114 -9.34 8.43 12.53
N ILE A 115 -10.10 7.39 12.19
CA ILE A 115 -11.12 7.51 11.15
C ILE A 115 -12.26 8.47 11.54
N ALA A 116 -12.54 8.57 12.84
CA ALA A 116 -13.50 9.52 13.38
C ALA A 116 -13.07 10.99 13.19
N GLN A 117 -11.77 11.25 13.03
CA GLN A 117 -11.25 12.58 12.67
C GLN A 117 -11.11 12.76 11.15
N GLY A 118 -11.62 11.83 10.34
CA GLY A 118 -11.50 11.86 8.89
C GLY A 118 -10.13 11.38 8.36
N ASN A 119 -9.32 10.74 9.21
CA ASN A 119 -7.99 10.26 8.83
C ASN A 119 -7.95 8.73 8.74
N ILE A 120 -7.39 8.21 7.66
CA ILE A 120 -6.98 6.81 7.56
C ILE A 120 -5.50 6.75 7.20
N TYR A 121 -4.73 5.96 7.95
CA TYR A 121 -3.31 5.80 7.68
C TYR A 121 -3.08 4.52 6.90
N ILE A 122 -2.27 4.60 5.85
CA ILE A 122 -1.82 3.43 5.08
C ILE A 122 -0.31 3.34 5.23
N GLY A 123 0.20 2.17 5.61
CA GLY A 123 1.63 2.02 5.89
C GLY A 123 2.06 0.58 6.10
N VAL A 124 3.28 0.43 6.60
CA VAL A 124 3.85 -0.89 6.94
C VAL A 124 3.79 -1.08 8.45
N ALA A 125 3.09 -2.12 8.88
CA ALA A 125 2.97 -2.47 10.29
C ALA A 125 4.36 -2.70 10.90
N LYS A 126 4.61 -2.00 12.02
CA LYS A 126 5.74 -2.28 12.89
C LYS A 126 5.48 -3.65 13.52
N GLY A 127 6.14 -4.68 13.03
CA GLY A 127 5.93 -6.04 13.56
C GLY A 127 6.35 -6.12 15.02
N LYS A 128 5.75 -7.06 15.75
CA LYS A 128 6.02 -7.27 17.18
C LYS A 128 7.48 -7.70 17.37
N ALA A 129 8.17 -7.13 18.35
CA ALA A 129 9.47 -7.64 18.76
C ALA A 129 9.31 -9.10 19.17
N ASN A 130 10.15 -9.98 18.60
CA ASN A 130 10.21 -11.38 18.99
C ASN A 130 10.56 -11.43 20.50
N LYS A 131 10.17 -12.48 21.24
CA LYS A 131 10.45 -12.66 22.68
C LYS A 131 11.93 -12.51 23.09
N LYS A 132 12.86 -12.39 22.13
CA LYS A 132 14.30 -12.18 22.30
C LYS A 132 14.74 -10.69 22.23
N GLY A 133 13.82 -9.73 22.20
CA GLY A 133 14.15 -8.30 22.20
C GLY A 133 14.76 -7.78 20.89
N GLU A 134 14.58 -8.50 19.77
CA GLU A 134 15.01 -8.00 18.47
C GLU A 134 14.19 -6.77 18.05
N LYS A 135 14.89 -5.78 17.49
CA LYS A 135 14.39 -4.46 17.10
C LYS A 135 13.09 -4.57 16.30
N ALA A 136 12.15 -3.66 16.58
CA ALA A 136 10.93 -3.40 15.81
C ALA A 136 11.07 -3.76 14.32
N SER A 137 10.08 -4.49 13.77
CA SER A 137 10.31 -5.35 12.61
C SER A 137 11.23 -4.73 11.55
N ALA A 138 12.27 -5.48 11.19
CA ALA A 138 13.15 -5.16 10.06
C ALA A 138 12.34 -4.84 8.78
N ILE A 139 11.10 -5.35 8.69
CA ILE A 139 10.16 -5.12 7.59
C ILE A 139 9.72 -3.65 7.50
N ALA A 140 9.35 -2.99 8.61
CA ALA A 140 8.95 -1.57 8.57
C ALA A 140 10.14 -0.66 8.21
N THR A 141 11.32 -0.97 8.74
CA THR A 141 12.56 -0.25 8.37
C THR A 141 12.93 -0.47 6.90
N TYR A 142 12.77 -1.71 6.42
CA TYR A 142 12.99 -2.07 5.03
C TYR A 142 11.99 -1.36 4.10
N GLY A 143 10.70 -1.36 4.44
CA GLY A 143 9.65 -0.66 3.70
C GLY A 143 9.93 0.84 3.61
N ALA A 144 10.30 1.48 4.73
CA ALA A 144 10.68 2.89 4.74
C ALA A 144 11.93 3.16 3.88
N ALA A 145 12.95 2.31 3.93
CA ALA A 145 14.14 2.45 3.10
C ALA A 145 13.85 2.30 1.60
N GLN A 146 12.81 1.54 1.23
CA GLN A 146 12.35 1.47 -0.16
C GLN A 146 11.52 2.70 -0.51
N GLU A 147 10.55 3.08 0.33
CA GLU A 147 9.66 4.22 0.06
C GLU A 147 10.42 5.56 -0.09
N TYR A 148 11.43 5.79 0.74
CA TYR A 148 12.17 7.05 0.82
C TYR A 148 13.62 6.95 0.34
N GLY A 149 14.12 5.75 0.08
CA GLY A 149 15.54 5.54 -0.19
C GLY A 149 16.41 5.65 1.07
N SER A 150 17.73 5.56 0.87
CA SER A 150 18.72 5.79 1.91
C SER A 150 20.05 6.22 1.29
N ALA A 151 20.38 7.51 1.41
CA ALA A 151 21.66 8.05 0.93
C ALA A 151 22.86 7.35 1.59
N LYS A 152 22.79 7.13 2.92
CA LYS A 152 23.82 6.41 3.69
C LYS A 152 24.12 5.00 3.16
N ARG A 153 23.12 4.33 2.59
CA ARG A 153 23.24 2.97 2.05
C ARG A 153 23.28 2.93 0.52
N ASN A 154 23.32 4.10 -0.12
CA ASN A 154 23.23 4.24 -1.58
C ASN A 154 22.03 3.48 -2.19
N ILE A 155 20.86 3.58 -1.54
CA ILE A 155 19.61 2.98 -1.98
C ILE A 155 18.74 4.11 -2.56
N PRO A 156 18.40 4.11 -3.85
CA PRO A 156 17.49 5.10 -4.40
C PRO A 156 16.05 4.88 -3.88
N PRO A 157 15.22 5.93 -3.80
CA PRO A 157 13.82 5.79 -3.48
C PRO A 157 13.08 4.96 -4.54
N ARG A 158 12.20 4.08 -4.07
CA ARG A 158 11.32 3.17 -4.81
C ARG A 158 9.94 3.22 -4.17
N PRO A 159 9.25 4.36 -4.30
CA PRO A 159 7.99 4.58 -3.63
C PRO A 159 6.92 3.64 -4.20
N TYR A 160 6.14 3.05 -3.32
CA TYR A 160 5.05 2.13 -3.63
C TYR A 160 3.77 2.46 -2.84
N LEU A 161 3.88 3.16 -1.70
CA LEU A 161 2.72 3.64 -0.95
C LEU A 161 2.17 4.92 -1.54
N ARG A 162 2.99 5.97 -1.65
CA ARG A 162 2.51 7.29 -2.12
C ARG A 162 2.00 7.30 -3.56
N PRO A 163 2.64 6.63 -4.53
CA PRO A 163 2.10 6.52 -5.88
C PRO A 163 0.73 5.84 -5.91
N SER A 164 0.49 4.88 -5.00
CA SER A 164 -0.81 4.19 -4.91
C SER A 164 -1.93 5.12 -4.49
N VAL A 165 -1.65 6.19 -3.73
CA VAL A 165 -2.65 7.22 -3.41
C VAL A 165 -2.97 8.05 -4.66
N VAL A 166 -1.93 8.41 -5.42
CA VAL A 166 -2.09 9.22 -6.65
C VAL A 166 -2.86 8.46 -7.72
N GLU A 167 -2.58 7.17 -7.90
CA GLU A 167 -3.27 6.32 -8.89
C GLU A 167 -4.74 6.08 -8.59
N ASN A 168 -5.13 6.11 -7.32
CA ASN A 168 -6.50 5.84 -6.91
C ASN A 168 -7.25 7.13 -6.54
N LYS A 169 -6.76 8.31 -6.96
CA LYS A 169 -7.29 9.59 -6.47
C LYS A 169 -8.78 9.73 -6.79
N GLU A 170 -9.18 9.38 -8.00
CA GLU A 170 -10.57 9.42 -8.45
C GLU A 170 -11.42 8.39 -7.73
N GLU A 171 -10.92 7.16 -7.59
CA GLU A 171 -11.63 6.07 -6.92
C GLU A 171 -11.79 6.31 -5.43
N ILE A 172 -10.81 6.94 -4.77
CA ILE A 172 -10.92 7.35 -3.36
C ILE A 172 -12.09 8.33 -3.19
N ALA A 173 -12.21 9.31 -4.08
CA ALA A 173 -13.31 10.27 -4.03
C ALA A 173 -14.66 9.57 -4.24
N GLU A 174 -14.72 8.61 -5.17
CA GLU A 174 -15.93 7.84 -5.44
C GLU A 174 -16.29 6.88 -4.29
N ASP A 175 -15.31 6.24 -3.65
CA ASP A 175 -15.50 5.38 -2.48
C ASP A 175 -16.10 6.20 -1.31
N ILE A 176 -15.62 7.44 -1.08
CA ILE A 176 -16.17 8.35 -0.06
C ILE A 176 -17.61 8.76 -0.40
N LYS A 177 -17.85 9.18 -1.63
CA LYS A 177 -19.18 9.58 -2.11
C LYS A 177 -20.19 8.44 -1.98
N ASN A 178 -19.81 7.22 -2.38
CA ASN A 178 -20.66 6.05 -2.29
C ASN A 178 -20.94 5.66 -0.84
N GLY A 179 -19.94 5.71 0.04
CA GLY A 179 -20.15 5.47 1.47
C GLY A 179 -21.16 6.42 2.11
N ILE A 180 -21.16 7.70 1.71
CA ILE A 180 -22.16 8.69 2.13
C ILE A 180 -23.53 8.36 1.52
N ALA A 181 -23.61 8.13 0.21
CA ALA A 181 -24.86 7.85 -0.48
C ALA A 181 -25.57 6.60 0.04
N GLU A 182 -24.82 5.51 0.27
CA GLU A 182 -25.33 4.26 0.83
C GLU A 182 -25.91 4.46 2.23
N ASN A 183 -25.23 5.19 3.11
CA ASN A 183 -25.72 5.43 4.47
C ASN A 183 -26.95 6.33 4.49
N ILE A 184 -27.00 7.36 3.65
CA ILE A 184 -28.21 8.21 3.52
C ILE A 184 -29.38 7.38 2.97
N ALA A 185 -29.16 6.54 1.97
CA ALA A 185 -30.20 5.68 1.40
C ALA A 185 -30.75 4.69 2.44
N ASN A 186 -29.87 4.04 3.19
CA ASN A 186 -30.25 3.10 4.25
C ASN A 186 -31.02 3.79 5.38
N PHE A 187 -30.63 5.02 5.73
CA PHE A 187 -31.33 5.83 6.71
C PHE A 187 -32.76 6.18 6.25
N GLY A 188 -32.96 6.50 4.98
CA GLY A 188 -34.29 6.77 4.40
C GLY A 188 -35.20 5.54 4.27
N GLN A 189 -34.63 4.34 4.14
CA GLN A 189 -35.40 3.08 4.04
C GLN A 189 -35.84 2.52 5.40
N GLY A 190 -35.28 3.00 6.51
CA GLY A 190 -35.60 2.55 7.87
C GLY A 190 -37.02 2.87 8.36
N GLY A 191 -37.83 3.60 7.58
CA GLY A 191 -39.23 3.93 7.88
C GLY A 191 -39.39 5.04 8.92
N PHE A 192 -40.32 5.95 8.67
CA PHE A 192 -40.85 6.90 9.65
C PHE A 192 -41.98 6.25 10.47
#